data_AF-A0A379TG95-F1
#
_entry.id   AF-A0A379TG95-F1
#
_cell.length_a   1.000
_cell.length_b   1.000
_cell.length_c   1.000
_cell.angle_alpha   90.00
_cell.angle_beta   90.00
_cell.angle_gamma   90.00
#
_symmetry.space_group_name_H-M   'P 1'
#
loop_
_entity.id
_entity.type
_entity.pdbx_description
1 polymer ?
#
loop_
_entity_poly.entity_id
_entity_poly.type
_entity_poly.pdbx_seq_one_letter_code
_entity_poly.pdbx_strand_id
1 'polypeptide(L)'
;MSEFLYRAAERMQLPLILVANQALRVPPSRFIRTLRVAAGFDVADNEIVRQCETGDLVITADIPLAAEVLERGAAALNPRGERYSEATIRERLTMRDFMDTLRASGVQTGGTKQSLAA
;
A
#
# COMPACT_ATOMS: atom_id res chain seq x y z
N MET A 1 2.10 -1.37 12.09
CA MET A 1 2.84 -1.92 10.94
C MET A 1 4.28 -1.42 10.89
N SER A 2 4.53 -0.11 10.86
CA SER A 2 5.89 0.43 10.66
C SER A 2 6.93 -0.05 11.68
N GLU A 3 6.61 -0.14 12.97
CA GLU A 3 7.57 -0.68 13.96
C GLU A 3 7.97 -2.13 13.70
N PHE A 4 7.05 -2.95 13.21
CA PHE A 4 7.34 -4.33 12.82
C PHE A 4 8.28 -4.36 11.61
N LEU A 5 8.06 -3.49 10.62
CA LEU A 5 8.93 -3.38 9.44
C LEU A 5 10.34 -2.93 9.82
N TYR A 6 10.47 -1.98 10.75
CA TYR A 6 11.79 -1.55 11.24
C TYR A 6 12.55 -2.71 11.90
N ARG A 7 11.87 -3.47 12.77
CA ARG A 7 12.46 -4.66 13.41
C ARG A 7 12.81 -5.75 12.40
N ALA A 8 11.97 -5.96 11.39
CA ALA A 8 12.21 -6.95 10.35
C ALA A 8 13.41 -6.56 9.48
N ALA A 9 13.50 -5.29 9.05
CA ALA A 9 14.61 -4.78 8.26
C ALA A 9 15.95 -4.94 8.99
N GLU A 10 16.00 -4.59 10.28
CA GLU A 10 17.20 -4.78 11.10
C GLU A 10 17.58 -6.25 11.28
N ARG A 11 16.60 -7.10 11.65
CA ARG A 11 16.85 -8.52 11.93
C ARG A 11 17.28 -9.29 10.68
N MET A 12 16.71 -8.95 9.53
CA MET A 12 16.98 -9.61 8.26
C MET A 12 18.09 -8.92 7.46
N GLN A 13 18.57 -7.76 7.93
CA GLN A 13 19.54 -6.92 7.22
C GLN A 13 19.09 -6.57 5.79
N LEU A 14 17.78 -6.35 5.62
CA LEU A 14 17.16 -6.06 4.33
C LEU A 14 16.89 -4.56 4.19
N PRO A 15 17.20 -3.94 3.04
CA PRO A 15 16.85 -2.55 2.79
C PRO A 15 15.35 -2.31 2.89
N LEU A 16 14.96 -1.30 3.68
CA LEU A 16 13.61 -0.79 3.79
C LEU A 16 13.60 0.68 3.38
N ILE A 17 12.81 0.99 2.36
CA ILE A 17 12.64 2.34 1.82
C ILE A 17 11.21 2.78 2.10
N LEU A 18 11.05 3.86 2.87
CA LEU A 18 9.74 4.47 3.09
C LEU A 18 9.59 5.69 2.19
N VAL A 19 8.71 5.61 1.20
CA VAL A 19 8.43 6.68 0.25
C VAL A 19 7.23 7.50 0.73
N ALA A 20 7.38 8.81 0.88
CA ALA A 20 6.28 9.68 1.31
C ALA A 20 6.48 11.12 0.82
N ASN A 21 5.38 11.86 0.65
CA ASN A 21 5.41 13.30 0.32
C ASN A 21 5.72 14.22 1.53
N GLN A 22 5.96 13.62 2.70
CA GLN A 22 6.27 14.31 3.95
C GLN A 22 7.47 13.67 4.65
N ALA A 23 8.10 14.41 5.57
CA ALA A 23 9.18 13.87 6.36
C ALA A 23 8.66 12.79 7.33
N LEU A 24 9.30 11.63 7.31
CA LEU A 24 9.01 10.53 8.24
C LEU A 24 10.11 10.42 9.28
N ARG A 25 9.73 10.24 10.54
CA ARG A 25 10.67 9.90 11.61
C ARG A 25 10.85 8.38 11.65
N VAL A 26 12.08 7.92 11.46
CA VAL A 26 12.47 6.50 11.48
C VAL A 26 13.61 6.29 12.48
N PRO A 27 13.77 5.09 13.07
CA PRO A 27 14.91 4.79 13.92
C PRO A 27 16.22 4.85 13.12
N PRO A 28 17.35 5.21 13.77
CA PRO A 28 18.66 5.21 13.12
C PRO A 28 19.03 3.78 12.72
N SER A 29 19.35 3.58 11.45
CA SER A 29 19.64 2.28 10.85
C SER A 29 20.44 2.44 9.55
N ARG A 30 21.28 1.46 9.22
CA ARG A 30 21.88 1.34 7.88
C ARG A 30 20.94 0.69 6.84
N PHE A 31 19.87 0.05 7.31
CA PHE A 31 18.92 -0.69 6.49
C PHE A 31 17.63 0.08 6.26
N ILE A 32 17.31 1.07 7.08
CA ILE A 32 16.06 1.86 6.98
C ILE A 32 16.39 3.26 6.46
N ARG A 33 15.77 3.65 5.35
CA ARG A 33 15.84 5.01 4.83
C ARG A 33 14.47 5.54 4.43
N THR A 34 14.33 6.85 4.46
CA THR A 34 13.15 7.55 3.95
C THR A 34 13.50 8.22 2.63
N LEU A 35 12.57 8.19 1.69
CA LEU A 35 12.63 8.94 0.45
C LEU A 35 11.47 9.91 0.43
N ARG A 36 11.79 11.21 0.54
CA ARG A 36 10.79 12.25 0.43
C ARG A 36 10.57 12.59 -1.04
N VAL A 37 9.33 12.45 -1.49
CA VAL A 37 8.90 12.87 -2.83
C VAL A 37 8.17 14.21 -2.79
N ALA A 38 7.93 14.81 -3.96
CA ALA A 38 7.11 16.00 -4.07
C ALA A 38 5.66 15.72 -3.64
N ALA A 39 4.94 16.78 -3.26
CA ALA A 39 3.50 16.68 -3.09
C ALA A 39 2.83 16.55 -4.46
N GLY A 40 1.78 15.74 -4.53
CA GLY A 40 1.01 15.50 -5.75
C GLY A 40 0.28 14.18 -5.67
N PHE A 41 -0.70 14.02 -6.56
CA PHE A 41 -1.41 12.76 -6.72
C PHE A 41 -0.47 11.69 -7.29
N ASP A 42 -0.52 10.48 -6.74
CA ASP A 42 0.27 9.30 -7.14
C ASP A 42 1.79 9.46 -7.19
N VAL A 43 2.37 10.57 -6.71
CA VAL A 43 3.82 10.81 -6.81
C VAL A 43 4.62 9.75 -6.04
N ALA A 44 4.14 9.35 -4.85
CA ALA A 44 4.79 8.30 -4.05
C ALA A 44 4.67 6.93 -4.73
N ASP A 45 3.49 6.62 -5.26
CA ASP A 45 3.18 5.36 -5.91
C ASP A 45 4.02 5.18 -7.18
N ASN A 46 4.07 6.22 -8.03
CA ASN A 46 4.93 6.26 -9.21
C ASN A 46 6.41 6.06 -8.85
N GLU A 47 6.88 6.66 -7.76
CA GLU A 47 8.26 6.52 -7.32
C GLU A 47 8.56 5.10 -6.79
N ILE A 48 7.61 4.48 -6.08
CA ILE A 48 7.69 3.09 -5.64
C ILE A 48 7.80 2.18 -6.87
N VAL A 49 6.90 2.32 -7.84
CA VAL A 49 6.89 1.55 -9.09
C VAL A 49 8.20 1.75 -9.85
N ARG A 50 8.70 3.00 -9.94
CA ARG A 50 9.96 3.32 -10.62
C ARG A 50 11.17 2.61 -10.01
N GLN A 51 11.25 2.49 -8.68
CA GLN A 51 12.35 1.80 -7.99
C GLN A 51 12.15 0.31 -7.84
N CYS A 52 10.92 -0.19 -8.06
CA CYS A 52 10.58 -1.58 -7.85
C CYS A 52 11.21 -2.47 -8.91
N GLU A 53 11.96 -3.46 -8.44
CA GLU A 53 12.61 -4.50 -9.24
C GLU A 53 12.00 -5.89 -8.93
N THR A 54 12.22 -6.83 -9.84
CA THR A 54 11.79 -8.22 -9.63
C THR A 54 12.40 -8.79 -8.36
N GLY A 55 11.57 -9.40 -7.51
CA GLY A 55 11.99 -9.95 -6.21
C GLY A 55 11.80 -9.00 -5.02
N ASP A 56 11.48 -7.73 -5.26
CA ASP A 56 11.13 -6.79 -4.19
C ASP A 56 9.80 -7.16 -3.50
N LEU A 57 9.58 -6.55 -2.34
CA LEU A 57 8.32 -6.61 -1.61
C LEU A 57 7.81 -5.19 -1.32
N VAL A 58 6.63 -4.86 -1.84
CA VAL A 58 5.91 -3.61 -1.55
C VAL A 58 4.76 -3.88 -0.58
N ILE A 59 4.58 -2.98 0.40
CA ILE A 59 3.46 -3.04 1.33
C ILE A 59 2.55 -1.84 1.08
N THR A 60 1.32 -2.09 0.60
CA THR A 60 0.38 -1.03 0.23
C THR A 60 -1.08 -1.41 0.47
N ALA A 61 -1.90 -0.44 0.86
CA ALA A 61 -3.36 -0.59 0.86
C ALA A 61 -4.00 -0.24 -0.49
N ASP A 62 -3.23 0.38 -1.39
CA ASP A 62 -3.67 0.80 -2.71
C ASP A 62 -3.63 -0.38 -3.68
N ILE A 63 -4.79 -0.71 -4.25
CA ILE A 63 -4.96 -1.85 -5.16
C ILE A 63 -4.33 -1.56 -6.54
N PRO A 64 -4.59 -0.41 -7.18
CA PRO A 64 -3.82 0.03 -8.34
C PRO A 64 -2.30 -0.11 -8.19
N LEU A 65 -1.71 0.43 -7.11
CA LEU A 65 -0.27 0.29 -6.88
C LEU A 65 0.15 -1.19 -6.75
N ALA A 66 -0.62 -1.99 -6.01
CA ALA A 66 -0.32 -3.42 -5.88
C ALA A 66 -0.33 -4.15 -7.23
N ALA A 67 -1.21 -3.77 -8.16
CA ALA A 67 -1.26 -4.35 -9.50
C ALA A 67 0.02 -4.04 -10.29
N GLU A 68 0.44 -2.77 -10.32
CA GLU A 68 1.66 -2.34 -11.01
C GLU A 68 2.92 -3.02 -10.44
N VAL A 69 2.96 -3.24 -9.12
CA VAL A 69 4.04 -3.98 -8.46
C VAL A 69 4.09 -5.43 -8.93
N LEU A 70 2.94 -6.11 -9.01
CA LEU A 70 2.90 -7.50 -9.51
C LEU A 70 3.31 -7.58 -10.98
N GLU A 71 2.91 -6.61 -11.81
CA GLU A 71 3.32 -6.54 -13.22
C GLU A 71 4.83 -6.40 -13.40
N ARG A 72 5.54 -5.81 -12.42
CA ARG A 72 7.02 -5.75 -12.37
C ARG A 72 7.69 -7.03 -11.87
N GLY A 73 6.92 -8.06 -11.52
CA GLY A 73 7.44 -9.31 -10.97
C GLY A 73 7.89 -9.19 -9.50
N ALA A 74 7.45 -8.15 -8.79
CA ALA A 74 7.65 -8.01 -7.36
C ALA A 74 6.44 -8.57 -6.58
N ALA A 75 6.61 -8.77 -5.27
CA ALA A 75 5.54 -9.16 -4.38
C ALA A 75 4.84 -7.93 -3.79
N ALA A 76 3.54 -8.03 -3.55
CA ALA A 76 2.78 -7.02 -2.84
C ALA A 76 2.01 -7.62 -1.64
N LEU A 77 2.06 -6.94 -0.50
CA LEU A 77 1.27 -7.23 0.70
C LEU A 77 0.38 -6.05 1.06
N ASN A 78 -0.77 -6.32 1.66
CA ASN A 78 -1.52 -5.28 2.34
C ASN A 78 -0.97 -5.00 3.75
N PRO A 79 -1.40 -3.91 4.43
CA PRO A 79 -0.94 -3.60 5.78
C PRO A 79 -1.38 -4.61 6.86
N ARG A 80 -2.12 -5.67 6.52
CA ARG A 80 -2.44 -6.80 7.40
C ARG A 80 -1.54 -8.01 7.16
N GLY A 81 -0.65 -7.94 6.17
CA GLY A 81 0.27 -9.03 5.79
C GLY A 81 -0.34 -10.03 4.81
N GLU A 82 -1.52 -9.76 4.25
CA GLU A 82 -2.14 -10.63 3.24
C GLU A 82 -1.51 -10.34 1.87
N ARG A 83 -1.21 -11.41 1.12
CA ARG A 83 -0.64 -11.29 -0.23
C ARG A 83 -1.68 -10.85 -1.23
N TYR A 84 -1.29 -9.91 -2.08
CA TYR A 84 -1.98 -9.70 -3.34
C TYR A 84 -1.53 -10.73 -4.36
N SER A 85 -2.46 -11.09 -5.22
CA SER A 85 -2.31 -11.85 -6.45
C SER A 85 -3.23 -11.25 -7.51
N GLU A 86 -2.99 -11.54 -8.79
CA GLU A 86 -3.87 -11.11 -9.88
C GLU A 86 -5.35 -11.42 -9.61
N ALA A 87 -5.64 -12.61 -9.05
CA ALA A 87 -6.99 -13.02 -8.70
C ALA A 87 -7.60 -12.12 -7.61
N THR A 88 -6.87 -11.90 -6.51
CA THR A 88 -7.36 -11.04 -5.40
C THR A 88 -7.51 -9.58 -5.82
N ILE A 89 -6.67 -9.09 -6.74
CA ILE A 89 -6.76 -7.74 -7.29
C ILE A 89 -8.02 -7.62 -8.13
N ARG A 90 -8.24 -8.56 -9.06
CA ARG A 90 -9.44 -8.60 -9.91
C ARG A 90 -10.72 -8.65 -9.07
N GLU A 91 -10.76 -9.49 -8.04
CA GLU A 91 -11.88 -9.59 -7.12
C GLU A 91 -12.17 -8.25 -6.44
N ARG A 92 -11.14 -7.61 -5.86
CA ARG A 92 -11.29 -6.32 -5.17
C ARG A 92 -11.73 -5.19 -6.11
N LEU A 93 -11.21 -5.14 -7.33
CA LEU A 93 -11.64 -4.15 -8.34
C LEU A 93 -13.10 -4.39 -8.74
N THR A 94 -13.49 -5.64 -8.97
CA THR A 94 -14.88 -6.01 -9.28
C THR A 94 -15.83 -5.58 -8.17
N MET A 95 -15.47 -5.84 -6.91
CA MET A 95 -16.28 -5.42 -5.76
C MET A 95 -16.37 -3.91 -5.63
N ARG A 96 -15.27 -3.18 -5.89
CA ARG A 96 -15.28 -1.71 -5.89
C ARG A 96 -16.26 -1.18 -6.93
N ASP A 97 -16.13 -1.65 -8.17
CA ASP A 97 -16.95 -1.18 -9.30
C ASP A 97 -18.44 -1.53 -9.09
N PHE A 98 -18.72 -2.70 -8.51
CA PHE A 98 -20.08 -3.08 -8.10
C PHE A 98 -20.66 -2.14 -7.03
N MET A 99 -19.89 -1.83 -5.98
CA MET A 99 -20.34 -0.91 -4.93
C MET A 99 -20.51 0.52 -5.45
N ASP A 100 -19.69 0.96 -6.39
CA ASP A 100 -19.84 2.25 -7.05
C ASP A 100 -21.11 2.30 -7.91
N THR A 101 -21.43 1.20 -8.60
CA THR A 101 -22.69 1.06 -9.36
C THR A 101 -23.91 1.16 -8.45
N LEU A 102 -23.91 0.49 -7.29
CA LEU A 102 -25.01 0.57 -6.32
C LEU A 102 -25.23 1.99 -5.77
N ARG A 103 -24.14 2.70 -5.48
CA ARG A 103 -24.21 4.11 -5.06
C ARG A 103 -24.79 4.99 -6.16
N ALA A 104 -24.35 4.78 -7.40
CA ALA A 104 -24.83 5.54 -8.56
C ALA A 104 -26.31 5.28 -8.87
N SER A 105 -26.82 4.07 -8.58
CA SER A 105 -28.24 3.73 -8.76
C SER A 105 -29.15 4.20 -7.63
N GLY A 106 -28.64 5.00 -6.68
CA GLY A 106 -29.42 5.52 -5.54
C GLY A 106 -29.72 4.49 -4.44
N VAL A 107 -29.12 3.30 -4.51
CA VAL A 107 -29.20 2.32 -3.42
C VAL A 107 -28.25 2.79 -2.33
N GLN A 108 -28.80 3.37 -1.25
CA GLN A 108 -28.02 3.65 -0.05
C GLN A 108 -27.60 2.32 0.59
N THR A 109 -26.45 1.81 0.19
CA THR A 109 -25.73 0.82 0.99
C THR A 109 -25.22 1.55 2.22
N GLY A 110 -26.01 1.58 3.28
CA GLY A 110 -25.70 2.27 4.53
C GLY A 110 -24.31 1.86 5.02
N GLY A 111 -23.37 2.80 4.99
CA GLY A 111 -22.11 2.63 5.68
C GLY A 111 -22.40 2.67 7.18
N THR A 112 -22.03 1.62 7.91
CA THR A 112 -21.98 1.67 9.37
C THR A 112 -20.98 2.73 9.81
N LYS A 113 -21.44 3.98 9.97
CA LYS A 113 -20.93 4.88 10.99
C LYS A 113 -21.69 4.54 12.27
N GLN A 114 -21.18 3.61 13.05
CA GLN A 114 -21.45 3.67 14.49
C GLN A 114 -20.65 4.84 15.06
N SER A 115 -21.29 6.01 15.00
CA SER A 115 -21.09 7.04 16.00
C SER A 115 -21.69 6.52 17.30
N LEU A 116 -20.85 6.25 18.29
CA LEU A 116 -21.27 6.24 19.69
C LEU A 116 -20.39 7.25 20.41
N ALA A 117 -20.96 8.44 20.57
CA ALA A 117 -20.64 9.33 21.67
C ALA A 117 -21.16 8.68 22.95
N ALA A 118 -20.32 8.64 23.97
CA ALA A 118 -20.65 8.83 25.38
C ALA A 118 -19.36 9.25 26.10
#